data_AF-A0A1Y4M1D9-F1
#
_entry.id   AF-A0A1Y4M1D9-F1
#
_cell.length_a   1.000
_cell.length_b   1.000
_cell.length_c   1.000
_cell.angle_alpha   90.00
_cell.angle_beta   90.00
_cell.angle_gamma   90.00
#
_symmetry.space_group_name_H-M   'P 1'
#
loop_
_entity.id
_entity.type
_entity.pdbx_description
1 polymer ?
#
loop_
_entity_poly.entity_id
_entity_poly.type
_entity_poly.pdbx_seq_one_letter_code
_entity_poly.pdbx_strand_id
1 'polypeptide(L)'
;MKELKRMKLKEVHKDMERYLEFDCYCPNEIYDMSGFFYQLFEPSEECYLLGVSKGGNNKYFVDGYSRIYVISKDQIIEFSLRHETDKICDAVRVDATENNIKIFKEVIEFGKVPSGAKLDKFESNHSDDDLKKILGMCSCVIMD
;
A
#
# COMPACT_ATOMS: atom_id res chain seq x y z
N MET A 1 -9.03 -0.55 22.91
CA MET A 1 -8.64 -0.21 21.53
C MET A 1 -9.55 0.89 21.05
N LYS A 2 -9.05 2.03 20.56
CA LYS A 2 -9.92 2.99 19.86
C LYS A 2 -10.43 2.30 18.59
N GLU A 3 -11.74 2.30 18.36
CA GLU A 3 -12.31 1.81 17.11
C GLU A 3 -11.76 2.63 15.94
N LEU A 4 -11.31 1.94 14.88
CA LEU A 4 -10.86 2.63 13.67
C LEU A 4 -12.06 3.29 12.99
N LYS A 5 -11.85 4.50 12.45
CA LYS A 5 -12.91 5.23 11.75
C LYS A 5 -13.25 4.48 10.44
N ARG A 6 -14.46 3.91 10.37
CA ARG A 6 -15.04 3.35 9.15
C ARG A 6 -15.52 4.48 8.24
N MET A 7 -15.22 4.38 6.95
CA MET A 7 -15.60 5.35 5.93
C MET A 7 -15.54 4.73 4.53
N LYS A 8 -15.91 5.48 3.49
CA LYS A 8 -15.65 5.08 2.10
C LYS A 8 -14.27 5.52 1.65
N LEU A 9 -13.66 4.79 0.72
CA LEU A 9 -12.33 5.10 0.22
C LEU A 9 -12.25 6.51 -0.38
N LYS A 10 -13.27 6.93 -1.14
CA LYS A 10 -13.40 8.29 -1.67
C LYS A 10 -13.42 9.41 -0.61
N GLU A 11 -13.80 9.09 0.62
CA GLU A 11 -13.87 10.06 1.71
C GLU A 11 -12.51 10.24 2.41
N VAL A 12 -11.54 9.36 2.13
CA VAL A 12 -10.21 9.38 2.74
C VAL A 12 -9.43 10.62 2.32
N HIS A 13 -9.55 11.03 1.06
CA HIS A 13 -8.92 12.22 0.52
C HIS A 13 -9.70 12.76 -0.68
N LYS A 14 -9.75 14.08 -0.84
CA LYS A 14 -10.50 14.76 -1.94
C LYS A 14 -10.04 14.37 -3.34
N ASP A 15 -8.80 13.89 -3.46
CA ASP A 15 -8.14 13.50 -4.71
C ASP A 15 -8.28 12.00 -5.03
N MET A 16 -8.95 11.23 -4.17
CA MET A 16 -8.98 9.77 -4.26
C MET A 16 -9.65 9.27 -5.56
N GLU A 17 -10.81 9.81 -5.91
CA GLU A 17 -11.53 9.39 -7.12
C GLU A 17 -10.69 9.63 -8.38
N ARG A 18 -10.07 10.81 -8.50
CA ARG A 18 -9.17 11.14 -9.60
C ARG A 18 -7.98 10.20 -9.66
N TYR A 19 -7.34 9.92 -8.51
CA TYR A 19 -6.18 9.04 -8.46
C TYR A 19 -6.53 7.63 -8.96
N LEU A 20 -7.59 7.03 -8.42
CA LEU A 20 -8.02 5.69 -8.79
C LEU A 20 -8.47 5.62 -10.25
N GLU A 21 -9.07 6.68 -10.79
CA GLU A 21 -9.54 6.68 -12.18
C GLU A 21 -8.42 6.90 -13.21
N PHE A 22 -7.42 7.74 -12.90
CA PHE A 22 -6.50 8.27 -13.92
C PHE A 22 -5.00 8.01 -13.68
N ASP A 23 -4.56 7.75 -12.44
CA ASP A 23 -3.12 7.62 -12.13
C ASP A 23 -2.66 6.18 -11.98
N CYS A 24 -3.60 5.24 -11.87
CA CYS A 24 -3.34 3.81 -11.89
C CYS A 24 -3.12 3.32 -13.33
N TYR A 25 -2.35 2.24 -13.53
CA TYR A 25 -2.12 1.66 -14.87
C TYR A 25 -3.44 1.23 -15.53
N CYS A 26 -4.34 0.63 -14.75
CA CYS A 26 -5.76 0.51 -15.04
C CYS A 26 -6.57 1.19 -13.93
N PRO A 27 -7.79 1.68 -14.20
CA PRO A 27 -8.63 2.25 -13.16
C PRO A 27 -8.80 1.31 -11.96
N ASN A 28 -8.74 1.89 -10.75
CA ASN A 28 -8.88 1.25 -9.45
C ASN A 28 -7.74 0.28 -9.06
N GLU A 29 -6.68 0.19 -9.85
CA GLU A 29 -5.62 -0.79 -9.67
C GLU A 29 -4.53 -0.32 -8.70
N ILE A 30 -4.30 -1.07 -7.61
CA ILE A 30 -3.20 -0.81 -6.66
C ILE A 30 -2.31 -2.05 -6.54
N TYR A 31 -1.02 -1.83 -6.76
CA TYR A 31 0.01 -2.86 -6.72
C TYR A 31 0.53 -3.10 -5.32
N ASP A 32 0.96 -4.34 -5.07
CA ASP A 32 1.76 -4.62 -3.89
C ASP A 32 3.17 -4.02 -4.02
N MET A 33 3.97 -4.14 -2.95
CA MET A 33 5.35 -3.65 -2.91
C MET A 33 6.28 -4.28 -3.96
N SER A 34 5.87 -5.37 -4.64
CA SER A 34 6.64 -5.96 -5.74
C SER A 34 6.44 -5.24 -7.06
N GLY A 35 5.35 -4.47 -7.21
CA GLY A 35 4.95 -3.85 -8.47
C GLY A 35 4.40 -4.84 -9.51
N PHE A 36 4.17 -6.10 -9.14
CA PHE A 36 3.70 -7.14 -10.06
C PHE A 36 2.24 -7.54 -9.81
N PHE A 37 1.87 -7.77 -8.54
CA PHE A 37 0.53 -8.22 -8.20
C PHE A 37 -0.36 -7.04 -7.82
N TYR A 38 -1.49 -6.89 -8.50
CA TYR A 38 -2.45 -5.84 -8.20
C TYR A 38 -3.76 -6.36 -7.61
N GLN A 39 -4.52 -5.44 -7.02
CA GLN A 39 -5.89 -5.65 -6.59
C GLN A 39 -6.71 -4.39 -6.93
N LEU A 40 -7.99 -4.57 -7.25
CA LEU A 40 -8.88 -3.46 -7.58
C LEU A 40 -9.55 -2.89 -6.32
N PHE A 41 -9.62 -1.56 -6.23
CA PHE A 41 -10.23 -0.81 -5.13
C PHE A 41 -11.16 0.28 -5.66
N GLU A 42 -12.47 0.07 -5.54
CA GLU A 42 -13.46 1.05 -5.97
C GLU A 42 -13.54 2.23 -4.97
N PRO A 43 -13.78 3.47 -5.43
CA PRO A 43 -13.92 4.62 -4.52
C PRO A 43 -15.07 4.46 -3.51
N SER A 44 -16.07 3.64 -3.84
CA SER A 44 -17.23 3.35 -2.99
C SER A 44 -16.99 2.26 -1.94
N GLU A 45 -15.81 1.64 -1.91
CA GLU A 45 -15.46 0.59 -0.96
C GLU A 45 -15.36 1.10 0.46
N GLU A 46 -15.73 0.24 1.40
CA GLU A 46 -15.55 0.52 2.82
C GLU A 46 -14.11 0.30 3.22
N CYS A 47 -13.57 1.25 3.98
CA CYS A 47 -12.24 1.16 4.54
C CYS A 47 -12.22 1.67 5.98
N TYR A 48 -11.12 1.38 6.66
CA TYR A 48 -10.83 1.85 8.00
C TYR A 48 -9.59 2.74 7.98
N LEU A 49 -9.70 3.99 8.45
CA LEU A 49 -8.55 4.87 8.55
C LEU A 49 -7.62 4.38 9.67
N LEU A 50 -6.41 3.95 9.30
CA LEU A 50 -5.39 3.52 10.26
C LEU A 50 -4.62 4.72 10.82
N GLY A 51 -4.36 5.72 9.97
CA GLY A 51 -3.79 7.00 10.39
C GLY A 51 -3.10 7.75 9.26
N VAL A 52 -2.48 8.87 9.62
CA VAL A 52 -1.71 9.71 8.70
C VAL A 52 -0.35 9.96 9.33
N SER A 53 0.71 9.66 8.59
CA SER A 53 2.07 10.07 8.99
C SER A 53 2.44 11.35 8.26
N LYS A 54 2.85 12.36 9.01
CA LYS A 54 3.52 13.53 8.44
C LYS A 54 4.94 13.10 8.09
N GLY A 55 5.39 13.36 6.87
CA GLY A 55 6.72 12.96 6.41
C GLY A 55 7.86 13.50 7.29
N GLY A 56 9.08 13.12 6.96
CA GLY A 56 10.29 13.61 7.59
C GLY A 56 11.52 13.09 6.86
N ASN A 57 12.70 13.64 7.12
CA ASN A 57 13.93 13.21 6.45
C ASN A 57 14.48 11.90 7.01
N ASN A 58 14.01 10.76 6.51
CA ASN A 58 14.69 9.49 6.75
C ASN A 58 14.51 8.52 5.58
N LYS A 59 15.22 7.38 5.57
CA LYS A 59 15.16 6.42 4.44
C LYS A 59 13.75 5.94 4.08
N TYR A 60 12.78 6.08 4.98
CA TYR A 60 11.41 5.67 4.76
C TYR A 60 10.51 6.84 4.38
N PHE A 61 10.81 8.07 4.76
CA PHE A 61 9.95 9.22 4.52
C PHE A 61 10.70 10.26 3.68
N VAL A 62 10.02 10.82 2.68
CA VAL A 62 10.60 11.85 1.83
C VAL A 62 10.01 13.19 2.25
N ASP A 63 10.87 14.18 2.48
CA ASP A 63 10.42 15.56 2.71
C ASP A 63 9.53 16.02 1.54
N GLY A 64 8.45 16.74 1.87
CA GLY A 64 7.45 17.17 0.89
C GLY A 64 6.33 16.15 0.63
N TYR A 65 6.35 14.99 1.31
CA TYR A 65 5.28 14.00 1.22
C TYR A 65 4.67 13.66 2.58
N SER A 66 3.37 13.37 2.58
CA SER A 66 2.64 12.73 3.69
C SER A 66 2.15 11.37 3.24
N ARG A 67 1.77 10.51 4.18
CA ARG A 67 1.12 9.23 3.84
C ARG A 67 -0.17 9.05 4.61
N ILE A 68 -1.20 8.56 3.91
CA ILE A 68 -2.44 8.09 4.51
C ILE A 68 -2.45 6.57 4.46
N TYR A 69 -2.76 5.93 5.58
CA TYR A 69 -2.87 4.49 5.67
C TYR A 69 -4.32 4.10 5.97
N VAL A 70 -4.86 3.20 5.16
CA VAL A 70 -6.20 2.65 5.35
C VAL A 70 -6.17 1.13 5.27
N ILE A 71 -7.15 0.48 5.87
CA ILE A 71 -7.40 -0.95 5.69
C ILE A 71 -8.65 -1.12 4.83
N SER A 72 -8.54 -1.80 3.69
CA SER A 72 -9.64 -2.20 2.81
C SER A 72 -9.37 -3.59 2.24
N LYS A 73 -10.38 -4.46 2.16
CA LYS A 73 -10.27 -5.84 1.63
C LYS A 73 -9.05 -6.63 2.17
N ASP A 74 -8.83 -6.59 3.48
CA ASP A 74 -7.68 -7.24 4.13
C ASP A 74 -6.32 -6.73 3.64
N GLN A 75 -6.25 -5.53 3.08
CA GLN A 75 -5.02 -4.87 2.64
C GLN A 75 -4.84 -3.56 3.42
N ILE A 76 -3.63 -3.32 3.92
CA ILE A 76 -3.19 -1.97 4.28
C ILE A 76 -2.78 -1.30 2.98
N ILE A 77 -3.41 -0.17 2.67
CA ILE A 77 -3.08 0.67 1.52
C ILE A 77 -2.41 1.94 2.04
N GLU A 78 -1.20 2.19 1.57
CA GLU A 78 -0.47 3.43 1.78
C GLU A 78 -0.66 4.33 0.55
N PHE A 79 -1.25 5.51 0.74
CA PHE A 79 -1.33 6.55 -0.27
C PHE A 79 -0.30 7.64 0.02
N SER A 80 0.59 7.91 -0.94
CA SER A 80 1.56 9.01 -0.86
C SER A 80 0.93 10.31 -1.37
N LEU A 81 0.95 11.33 -0.52
CA LEU A 81 0.44 12.67 -0.78
C LEU A 81 1.58 13.65 -0.99
N ARG A 82 1.58 14.39 -2.10
CA ARG A 82 2.51 15.49 -2.32
C ARG A 82 2.00 16.78 -1.67
N HIS A 83 2.79 17.39 -0.77
CA HIS A 83 2.38 18.59 -0.02
C HIS A 83 2.06 19.80 -0.89
N GLU A 84 2.84 20.01 -1.95
CA GLU A 84 2.69 21.19 -2.83
C GLU A 84 1.35 21.24 -3.55
N THR A 85 0.87 20.08 -4.00
CA THR A 85 -0.35 19.98 -4.81
C THR A 85 -1.53 19.47 -4.02
N ASP A 86 -1.31 18.92 -2.82
CA ASP A 86 -2.30 18.19 -2.03
C ASP A 86 -3.01 17.13 -2.89
N LYS A 87 -2.20 16.33 -3.58
CA LYS A 87 -2.64 15.25 -4.48
C LYS A 87 -1.98 13.94 -4.10
N ILE A 88 -2.70 12.86 -4.32
CA ILE A 88 -2.15 11.51 -4.25
C ILE A 88 -1.30 11.31 -5.51
N CYS A 89 -0.07 10.81 -5.34
CA CYS A 89 0.84 10.57 -6.45
C CYS A 89 1.29 9.12 -6.57
N ASP A 90 1.04 8.30 -5.54
CA ASP A 90 1.40 6.89 -5.52
C ASP A 90 0.57 6.14 -4.47
N ALA A 91 0.39 4.84 -4.67
CA ALA A 91 -0.28 3.96 -3.74
C ALA A 91 0.30 2.55 -3.81
N VAL A 92 0.53 1.96 -2.64
CA VAL A 92 1.00 0.58 -2.51
C VAL A 92 0.15 -0.16 -1.49
N ARG A 93 -0.05 -1.46 -1.71
CA ARG A 93 -0.76 -2.33 -0.76
C ARG A 93 0.16 -3.38 -0.14
N VAL A 94 -0.18 -3.78 1.08
CA VAL A 94 0.38 -4.94 1.76
C VAL A 94 -0.73 -5.65 2.53
N ASP A 95 -0.53 -6.92 2.83
CA ASP A 95 -1.50 -7.70 3.60
C ASP A 95 -1.74 -7.09 5.00
N ALA A 96 -3.00 -6.95 5.40
CA ALA A 96 -3.40 -6.42 6.70
C ALA A 96 -3.30 -7.46 7.83
N THR A 97 -2.19 -8.20 7.90
CA THR A 97 -1.93 -9.14 8.99
C THR A 97 -1.84 -8.40 10.33
N GLU A 98 -2.04 -9.10 11.46
CA GLU A 98 -1.89 -8.49 12.79
C GLU A 98 -0.49 -7.88 12.99
N ASN A 99 0.54 -8.56 12.48
CA ASN A 99 1.93 -8.11 12.54
C ASN A 99 2.14 -6.83 11.70
N ASN A 100 1.67 -6.80 10.46
CA ASN A 100 1.79 -5.63 9.59
C ASN A 100 1.01 -4.44 10.17
N ILE A 101 -0.22 -4.64 10.62
CA ILE A 101 -1.01 -3.58 11.27
C ILE A 101 -0.26 -2.99 12.47
N LYS A 102 0.40 -3.82 13.28
CA LYS A 102 1.23 -3.35 14.41
C LYS A 102 2.41 -2.52 13.93
N ILE A 103 3.16 -2.99 12.93
CA ILE A 103 4.28 -2.26 12.33
C ILE A 103 3.82 -0.89 11.82
N PHE A 104 2.76 -0.84 11.02
CA PHE A 104 2.28 0.42 10.45
C PHE A 104 1.75 1.39 11.51
N LYS A 105 1.16 0.91 12.61
CA LYS A 105 0.81 1.77 13.75
C LYS A 105 2.05 2.44 14.36
N GLU A 106 3.14 1.69 14.54
CA GLU A 106 4.41 2.25 15.03
C GLU A 106 5.01 3.25 14.02
N VAL A 107 4.91 2.95 12.71
CA VAL A 107 5.34 3.88 11.64
C VAL A 107 4.55 5.18 11.70
N ILE A 108 3.22 5.11 11.88
CA ILE A 108 2.35 6.28 11.96
C ILE A 108 2.64 7.11 13.21
N GLU A 109 2.84 6.46 14.36
CA GLU A 109 3.04 7.12 15.65
C GLU A 109 4.43 7.74 15.79
N PHE A 110 5.48 7.02 15.36
CA PHE A 110 6.86 7.40 15.62
C PHE A 110 7.62 7.88 14.39
N GLY A 111 7.03 7.80 13.19
CA GLY A 111 7.67 8.18 11.94
C GLY A 111 8.90 7.33 11.60
N LYS A 112 8.96 6.09 12.11
CA LYS A 112 10.10 5.18 11.96
C LYS A 112 9.61 3.74 11.79
N VAL A 113 10.27 3.01 10.89
CA VAL A 113 10.09 1.56 10.80
C VAL A 113 10.86 0.89 11.94
N PRO A 114 10.23 -0.01 12.73
CA PRO A 114 10.90 -0.70 13.83
C PRO A 114 12.11 -1.51 13.31
N SER A 115 13.20 -1.51 14.08
CA SER A 115 14.41 -2.24 13.68
C SER A 115 14.12 -3.73 13.55
N GLY A 116 14.48 -4.33 12.41
CA GLY A 116 14.23 -5.74 12.12
C GLY A 116 12.78 -6.08 11.77
N ALA A 117 11.89 -5.09 11.62
CA ALA A 117 10.53 -5.31 11.14
C ALA A 117 10.54 -6.03 9.79
N LYS A 118 9.76 -7.12 9.70
CA LYS A 118 9.52 -7.86 8.46
C LYS A 118 8.03 -7.90 8.24
N LEU A 119 7.62 -7.48 7.05
CA LEU A 119 6.24 -7.63 6.61
C LEU A 119 6.00 -9.11 6.29
N ASP A 120 4.87 -9.63 6.73
CA ASP A 120 4.38 -10.97 6.40
C ASP A 120 3.19 -10.91 5.45
N LYS A 121 2.82 -12.06 4.89
CA LYS A 121 1.70 -12.22 3.96
C LYS A 121 0.68 -13.21 4.54
N PHE A 122 -0.60 -13.09 4.18
CA PHE A 122 -1.64 -14.06 4.53
C PHE A 122 -1.43 -15.37 3.75
N GLU A 123 -0.45 -16.17 4.14
CA GLU A 123 -0.02 -17.44 3.50
C GLU A 123 0.27 -17.38 1.99
N SER A 124 1.53 -17.64 1.64
CA SER A 124 2.04 -17.70 0.27
C SER A 124 1.62 -18.98 -0.46
N ASN A 125 0.33 -19.21 -0.69
CA ASN A 125 -0.10 -20.27 -1.60
C ASN A 125 -0.12 -19.72 -3.03
N HIS A 126 1.04 -19.52 -3.66
CA HIS A 126 1.22 -19.42 -5.14
C HIS A 126 1.64 -18.10 -5.83
N SER A 127 2.23 -17.09 -5.16
CA SER A 127 2.65 -15.87 -5.89
C SER A 127 4.17 -15.73 -6.09
N ASP A 128 4.96 -15.51 -5.04
CA ASP A 128 6.39 -15.18 -5.23
C ASP A 128 7.25 -16.38 -5.61
N ASP A 129 7.01 -17.55 -4.99
CA ASP A 129 7.76 -18.78 -5.30
C ASP A 129 7.38 -19.34 -6.68
N ASP A 130 6.12 -19.19 -7.09
CA ASP A 130 5.70 -19.60 -8.42
C ASP A 130 6.15 -18.61 -9.49
N LEU A 131 6.21 -17.29 -9.20
CA LEU A 131 6.84 -16.32 -10.08
C LEU A 131 8.35 -16.60 -10.26
N LYS A 132 9.06 -16.93 -9.17
CA LYS A 132 10.46 -17.37 -9.25
C LYS A 132 10.62 -18.66 -10.07
N LYS A 133 9.72 -19.63 -9.91
CA LYS A 133 9.71 -20.83 -10.74
C LYS A 133 9.45 -20.50 -12.21
N ILE A 134 8.47 -19.67 -12.52
CA ILE A 134 8.14 -19.25 -13.90
C ILE A 134 9.33 -18.51 -14.53
N LEU A 135 9.91 -17.53 -13.83
CA LEU A 135 11.08 -16.80 -14.32
C LEU A 135 12.31 -17.72 -14.47
N GLY A 136 12.48 -18.69 -13.56
CA GLY A 136 13.49 -19.74 -13.68
C GLY A 136 13.25 -20.73 -14.82
N MET A 137 12.01 -20.92 -15.26
CA MET A 137 11.69 -21.70 -16.47
C MET A 137 11.97 -20.88 -17.74
N CYS A 138 11.71 -19.57 -17.73
CA CYS A 138 11.99 -18.69 -18.86
C CYS A 138 13.48 -18.57 -19.17
N SER A 139 14.38 -18.70 -18.18
CA SER A 139 15.83 -18.73 -18.40
C SER A 139 16.35 -20.05 -19.00
N CYS A 140 15.52 -21.10 -19.11
CA CYS A 140 15.87 -22.34 -19.84
C CYS A 140 15.51 -22.29 -21.33
N VAL A 141 14.78 -21.27 -21.81
CA VAL A 141 14.55 -21.06 -23.24
C VAL A 141 15.65 -20.13 -23.76
N ILE A 142 16.85 -20.68 -23.95
CA ILE A 142 17.82 -20.11 -24.87
C ILE A 142 17.23 -20.38 -26.26
N MET A 143 16.78 -19.33 -26.95
CA MET A 143 16.47 -19.44 -28.37
C MET A 143 17.78 -19.77 -29.10
N ASP A 144 17.84 -20.95 -29.69
CA ASP A 144 18.83 -21.32 -30.70
C ASP A 144 18.50 -20.61 -32.04
#